data_AF-A0A1J3ILY2-F1
#
_entry.id   AF-A0A1J3ILY2-F1
#
_cell.length_a   1.000
_cell.length_b   1.000
_cell.length_c   1.000
_cell.angle_alpha   90.00
_cell.angle_beta   90.00
_cell.angle_gamma   90.00
#
_symmetry.space_group_name_H-M   'P 1'
#
loop_
_entity.id
_entity.type
_entity.pdbx_description
1 polymer ?
#
loop_
_entity_poly.entity_id
_entity_poly.type
_entity_poly.pdbx_seq_one_letter_code
_entity_poly.pdbx_strand_id
1 'polypeptide(L)'
;NNPPIYILENGNAMKHGSTLQDSETVEYIQSYIGAVLNAIKNGSDIRGYFVWSMIDLYELLSGYAYSYGMYYVNFSDPNLKR
;
A
#
# COMPACT_ATOMS: atom_id res chain seq x y z
N ASN A 1 -29.31 5.19 0.12
CA ASN A 1 -28.46 6.16 -0.59
C ASN A 1 -27.11 5.48 -0.80
N ASN A 2 -26.56 5.45 -2.02
CA ASN A 2 -25.32 4.75 -2.37
C ASN A 2 -24.27 5.79 -2.78
N PRO A 3 -23.53 6.39 -1.82
CA PRO A 3 -22.62 7.47 -2.12
C PRO A 3 -21.37 6.97 -2.87
N PRO A 4 -20.69 7.84 -3.65
CA PRO A 4 -19.42 7.50 -4.25
C PRO A 4 -18.35 7.29 -3.19
N ILE A 5 -17.58 6.21 -3.32
CA ILE A 5 -16.51 5.83 -2.40
C ILE A 5 -15.15 5.84 -3.14
N TYR A 6 -14.15 6.42 -2.49
CA TYR A 6 -12.75 6.35 -2.90
C TYR A 6 -11.93 5.86 -1.72
N ILE A 7 -11.23 4.73 -1.89
CA ILE A 7 -10.32 4.20 -0.88
C ILE A 7 -8.99 4.87 -1.10
N LEU A 8 -8.73 5.95 -0.37
CA LEU A 8 -7.56 6.81 -0.57
C LEU A 8 -6.26 6.21 0.00
N GLU A 9 -6.36 5.23 0.88
CA GLU A 9 -5.20 4.61 1.52
C GLU A 9 -5.50 3.15 1.88
N ASN A 10 -4.68 2.23 1.37
CA ASN A 10 -4.60 0.85 1.85
C ASN A 10 -3.21 0.28 1.53
N GLY A 11 -2.59 -0.41 2.48
CA GLY A 11 -1.25 -0.96 2.32
C GLY A 11 -0.89 -1.91 3.45
N ASN A 12 0.23 -2.61 3.27
CA ASN A 12 0.78 -3.54 4.25
C ASN A 12 2.11 -3.00 4.79
N ALA A 13 2.26 -3.01 6.11
CA ALA A 13 3.46 -2.52 6.76
C ALA A 13 4.53 -3.61 6.78
N MET A 14 5.72 -3.31 6.27
CA MET A 14 6.87 -4.19 6.38
C MET A 14 8.01 -3.53 7.13
N LYS A 15 8.83 -4.33 7.81
CA LYS A 15 10.08 -3.83 8.38
C LYS A 15 11.02 -3.39 7.25
N HIS A 16 11.48 -2.15 7.27
CA HIS A 16 12.36 -1.61 6.23
C HIS A 16 13.66 -2.42 6.13
N GLY A 17 14.09 -2.71 4.90
CA GLY A 17 15.32 -3.47 4.63
C GLY A 17 15.26 -4.96 4.99
N SER A 18 14.08 -5.50 5.30
CA SER A 18 13.92 -6.93 5.64
C SER A 18 14.05 -7.86 4.43
N THR A 19 13.43 -7.51 3.30
CA THR A 19 13.51 -8.24 2.03
C THR A 19 12.98 -7.35 0.89
N LEU A 20 13.50 -7.55 -0.32
CA LEU A 20 12.89 -7.00 -1.55
C LEU A 20 11.87 -7.94 -2.17
N GLN A 21 11.89 -9.22 -1.77
CA GLN A 21 10.90 -10.20 -2.17
C GLN A 21 9.72 -10.13 -1.20
N ASP A 22 8.78 -9.25 -1.52
CA ASP A 22 7.62 -8.94 -0.70
C ASP A 22 6.35 -9.62 -1.25
N SER A 23 6.24 -10.93 -1.03
CA SER A 23 5.02 -11.67 -1.39
C SER A 23 3.84 -11.35 -0.46
N GLU A 24 4.12 -10.97 0.79
CA GLU A 24 3.08 -10.67 1.78
C GLU A 24 2.24 -9.46 1.38
N THR A 25 2.88 -8.37 0.94
CA THR A 25 2.16 -7.19 0.43
C THR A 25 1.42 -7.48 -0.86
N VAL A 26 1.96 -8.33 -1.75
CA VAL A 26 1.24 -8.76 -2.96
C VAL A 26 -0.03 -9.50 -2.60
N GLU A 27 0.05 -10.50 -1.72
CA GLU A 27 -1.11 -11.27 -1.25
C GLU A 27 -2.14 -10.37 -0.53
N TYR A 28 -1.65 -9.45 0.31
CA TYR A 28 -2.48 -8.46 0.99
C TYR A 28 -3.27 -7.59 -0.01
N ILE A 29 -2.58 -6.94 -0.95
CA ILE A 29 -3.22 -6.06 -1.94
C ILE A 29 -4.20 -6.84 -2.82
N GLN A 30 -3.83 -8.05 -3.27
CA GLN A 30 -4.72 -8.91 -4.06
C GLN A 30 -6.02 -9.24 -3.31
N SER A 31 -5.92 -9.57 -2.02
CA SER A 31 -7.08 -9.86 -1.16
C SER A 31 -8.03 -8.65 -1.06
N TYR A 32 -7.49 -7.45 -0.80
CA TYR A 32 -8.31 -6.24 -0.68
C TYR A 32 -8.93 -5.79 -2.01
N ILE A 33 -8.20 -5.89 -3.13
CA ILE A 33 -8.77 -5.65 -4.46
C ILE A 33 -9.91 -6.64 -4.73
N GLY A 34 -9.76 -7.91 -4.35
CA GLY A 34 -10.83 -8.92 -4.42
C GLY A 34 -12.06 -8.54 -3.60
N ALA A 35 -11.86 -8.04 -2.38
CA ALA A 35 -12.95 -7.55 -1.53
C ALA A 35 -13.66 -6.32 -2.14
N VAL A 36 -12.90 -5.37 -2.70
CA VAL A 36 -13.45 -4.21 -3.42
C VAL A 36 -14.28 -4.64 -4.62
N LEU A 37 -13.79 -5.60 -5.40
CA LEU A 37 -14.54 -6.16 -6.53
C LEU A 37 -15.87 -6.79 -6.07
N ASN A 38 -15.87 -7.53 -4.96
CA ASN A 38 -17.08 -8.09 -4.38
C ASN A 38 -18.06 -7.01 -3.91
N ALA A 39 -17.56 -5.93 -3.29
CA ALA A 39 -18.39 -4.80 -2.87
C ALA A 39 -19.03 -4.07 -4.06
N ILE A 40 -18.29 -3.88 -5.15
CA ILE A 40 -18.80 -3.33 -6.42
C ILE A 40 -19.90 -4.23 -6.99
N LYS A 41 -19.68 -5.55 -7.03
CA LYS A 41 -20.68 -6.53 -7.48
C LYS A 41 -21.95 -6.51 -6.62
N ASN A 42 -21.82 -6.20 -5.34
CA ASN A 42 -22.94 -6.06 -4.40
C ASN A 42 -23.61 -4.67 -4.43
N GLY A 43 -23.23 -3.80 -5.38
CA GLY A 43 -23.90 -2.54 -5.64
C GLY A 43 -23.25 -1.30 -5.00
N SER A 44 -22.06 -1.41 -4.40
CA SER A 44 -21.35 -0.23 -3.86
C SER A 44 -20.79 0.65 -4.99
N ASP A 45 -20.98 1.97 -4.92
CA ASP A 45 -20.40 2.95 -5.87
C ASP A 45 -18.93 3.27 -5.55
N ILE A 46 -18.05 2.26 -5.62
CA ILE A 46 -16.60 2.45 -5.44
C ILE A 46 -15.98 2.87 -6.77
N ARG A 47 -15.26 4.00 -6.76
CA ARG A 47 -14.71 4.64 -7.96
C ARG A 47 -13.18 4.72 -7.98
N GLY A 48 -12.52 4.39 -6.88
CA GLY A 48 -11.06 4.41 -6.80
C GLY A 48 -10.51 3.63 -5.62
N TYR A 49 -9.32 3.07 -5.83
CA TYR A 49 -8.53 2.37 -4.83
C TYR A 49 -7.07 2.78 -5.01
N PHE A 50 -6.50 3.37 -3.96
CA PHE A 50 -5.17 3.94 -3.97
C PHE A 50 -4.30 3.15 -2.98
N VAL A 51 -3.30 2.46 -3.51
CA VAL A 51 -2.31 1.72 -2.71
C VAL A 51 -1.41 2.73 -2.02
N TRP A 52 -1.25 2.57 -0.71
CA TRP A 52 -0.22 3.23 0.07
C TRP A 52 0.97 2.29 0.21
N SER A 53 2.16 2.63 -0.28
CA SER A 53 2.52 3.86 -1.02
C SER A 53 3.32 3.52 -2.27
N MET A 54 3.55 4.52 -3.13
CA MET A 54 4.32 4.29 -4.35
C MET A 54 5.78 3.95 -4.02
N ILE A 55 6.42 4.69 -3.12
CA ILE A 55 7.82 4.50 -2.74
C ILE A 55 7.94 4.50 -1.22
N ASP A 56 8.97 3.86 -0.68
CA ASP A 56 9.28 4.01 0.74
C ASP A 56 9.49 5.49 1.09
N LEU A 57 8.92 5.91 2.22
CA LEU A 57 8.96 7.29 2.71
C LEU A 57 9.12 7.31 4.24
N TYR A 58 9.19 8.51 4.81
CA TYR A 58 9.16 8.69 6.26
C TYR A 58 7.74 8.47 6.79
N GLU A 59 7.53 7.39 7.55
CA GLU A 59 6.24 7.09 8.15
C GLU A 59 6.07 7.84 9.48
N LEU A 60 4.97 8.56 9.66
CA LEU A 60 4.81 9.51 10.78
C LEU A 60 4.95 8.84 12.16
N LEU A 61 4.47 7.60 12.29
CA LEU A 61 4.42 6.87 13.56
C LEU A 61 5.64 5.96 13.79
N SER A 62 6.35 5.56 12.74
CA SER A 62 7.42 4.56 12.79
C SER A 62 8.76 5.04 12.21
N GLY A 63 8.82 6.27 11.71
CA GLY A 63 9.99 6.83 11.04
C GLY A 63 10.37 5.98 9.83
N TYR A 64 11.64 5.56 9.78
CA TYR A 64 12.16 4.67 8.72
C TYR A 64 12.22 3.20 9.14
N ALA A 65 11.66 2.82 10.29
CA ALA A 65 11.72 1.43 10.76
C ALA A 65 10.81 0.50 9.95
N TYR A 66 9.74 1.06 9.38
CA TYR A 66 8.77 0.35 8.56
C TYR A 66 8.53 1.10 7.25
N SER A 67 8.13 0.37 6.23
CA SER A 67 7.73 0.94 4.96
C SER A 67 6.52 0.21 4.37
N TYR A 68 5.82 0.92 3.50
CA TYR A 68 4.63 0.47 2.77
C TYR A 68 4.83 0.60 1.25
N GLY A 69 6.01 1.03 0.82
CA GLY A 69 6.29 1.37 -0.57
C GLY A 69 6.32 0.14 -1.45
N MET A 70 5.68 0.25 -2.62
CA MET A 70 5.85 -0.75 -3.69
C MET A 70 7.27 -0.73 -4.26
N TYR A 71 8.00 0.37 -4.09
CA TYR A 71 9.40 0.51 -4.46
C TYR A 71 10.24 0.86 -3.22
N TYR A 72 11.25 0.04 -2.99
CA TYR A 72 12.23 0.26 -1.94
C TYR A 72 12.99 1.58 -2.14
N VAL A 73 13.37 2.22 -1.04
CA VAL A 73 14.32 3.34 -1.04
C VAL A 73 15.43 3.06 -0.03
N ASN A 74 16.68 3.11 -0.48
CA ASN A 74 17.84 3.03 0.39
C ASN A 74 18.09 4.38 1.08
N PHE A 75 17.53 4.57 2.27
CA PHE A 75 17.71 5.78 3.06
C PHE A 75 19.15 6.01 3.57
N SER A 76 20.01 4.98 3.54
CA SER A 76 21.42 5.11 3.90
C SER A 76 22.30 5.61 2.75
N ASP A 77 21.83 5.53 1.50
CA ASP A 77 22.53 6.10 0.34
C ASP A 77 22.12 7.57 0.21
N PRO A 78 23.07 8.54 0.22
CA PRO A 78 22.75 9.96 0.05
C PRO A 78 22.07 10.27 -1.30
N ASN A 79 22.14 9.37 -2.28
CA ASN A 79 21.46 9.49 -3.57
C ASN A 79 20.08 8.83 -3.59
N LEU A 80 19.61 8.24 -2.48
CA LEU A 80 18.29 7.61 -2.35
C LEU A 80 17.98 6.61 -3.47
N LYS A 81 18.93 5.70 -3.73
CA LYS A 81 18.73 4.64 -4.73
C LYS A 81 17.52 3.78 -4.39
N ARG A 82 16.81 3.37 -5.43
CA ARG A 82 15.62 2.52 -5.38
C ARG A 82 15.98 1.11 -5.82
#